data_AF-A0A7X9BDD2-F1
#
_entry.id   AF-A0A7X9BDD2-F1
#
_cell.length_a   1.000
_cell.length_b   1.000
_cell.length_c   1.000
_cell.angle_alpha   90.00
_cell.angle_beta   90.00
_cell.angle_gamma   90.00
#
_symmetry.space_group_name_H-M   'P 1'
#
loop_
_entity.id
_entity.type
_entity.pdbx_description
1 polymer ?
#
loop_
_entity_poly.entity_id
_entity_poly.type
_entity_poly.pdbx_seq_one_letter_code
_entity_poly.pdbx_strand_id
1 'polypeptide(L)'
;MDKPAMTGNEAAWPLGEQALKKRKAPFAADRWDSYFALFAFVLGFLYARWVLFAWQGWGVTLFTLLFCGSVLLYLQKKGVRLPKAGWLWLAVVLLLGLSFSLWSNNGLVLWPGLLLFCSAVYWILCANGLLMQGKTGDLLLLDGYNALIVIPFGNFGCQYRGLALLGSNKLNRGRHIFSIALGLLLAFIVAAMVFPLLLAADSGGFAQLINSILKGFQGFGYKFWEIFWQLLLAIPIAAYMFGLVAGSAHKRGTDLFAKDSALQKLSGLRILPMTTVYILMVLLCALYLVFIGSQMPYFFSAFAGQLPEGWQAYAAYARSGFFELCRIAVINLFVLIAANVMGQKHWRDNMLLKLLNVLLALLTLVLITTAFSKMALYIGAYGLSMRRLLPCVFMIFMA
;
A
#
# COMPACT_ATOMS: atom_id res chain seq x y z
N MET A 1 3.56 60.81 30.49
CA MET A 1 2.75 59.58 30.52
C MET A 1 3.55 58.50 29.81
N ASP A 2 4.33 57.79 30.61
CA ASP A 2 5.17 56.66 30.21
C ASP A 2 4.31 55.48 29.75
N LYS A 3 4.74 54.81 28.69
CA LYS A 3 4.31 53.45 28.35
C LYS A 3 5.53 52.53 28.33
N PRO A 4 5.47 51.36 28.99
CA PRO A 4 6.66 50.61 29.39
C PRO A 4 7.23 49.76 28.25
N ALA A 5 8.54 49.53 28.34
CA ALA A 5 9.30 48.59 27.54
C ALA A 5 8.80 47.15 27.76
N MET A 6 8.49 46.46 26.67
CA MET A 6 8.32 45.00 26.63
C MET A 6 9.61 44.39 26.09
N THR A 7 10.51 44.04 27.00
CA THR A 7 11.60 43.10 26.76
C THR A 7 11.00 41.69 26.69
N GLY A 8 10.92 41.14 25.48
CA GLY A 8 10.42 39.78 25.24
C GLY A 8 11.39 38.99 24.38
N ASN A 9 12.10 38.06 25.01
CA ASN A 9 13.00 37.05 24.42
C ASN A 9 12.60 36.56 23.02
N GLU A 10 13.25 37.06 21.96
CA GLU A 10 13.27 36.46 20.63
C GLU A 10 14.32 35.35 20.55
N ALA A 11 14.08 34.22 21.23
CA ALA A 11 15.03 33.09 21.23
C ALA A 11 14.38 31.71 21.08
N ALA A 12 13.23 31.62 20.38
CA ALA A 12 12.52 30.35 20.20
C ALA A 12 12.18 29.98 18.74
N TRP A 13 12.67 30.70 17.73
CA TRP A 13 12.26 30.47 16.33
C TRP A 13 13.30 29.97 15.28
N PRO A 14 14.60 29.71 15.56
CA PRO A 14 15.52 29.34 14.48
C PRO A 14 15.35 27.89 13.98
N LEU A 15 14.72 27.00 14.75
CA LEU A 15 14.58 25.57 14.40
C LEU A 15 13.48 25.32 13.35
N GLY A 16 12.38 26.07 13.40
CA GLY A 16 11.25 25.93 12.46
C GLY A 16 11.61 26.42 11.06
N GLU A 17 12.30 27.56 10.94
CA GLU A 17 12.72 28.12 9.66
C GLU A 17 13.78 27.28 8.94
N GLN A 18 14.73 26.66 9.66
CA GLN A 18 15.74 25.80 9.06
C GLN A 18 15.13 24.50 8.50
N ALA A 19 14.18 23.89 9.22
CA ALA A 19 13.43 22.74 8.74
C ALA A 19 12.54 23.10 7.53
N LEU A 20 11.92 24.28 7.54
CA LEU A 20 11.15 24.81 6.40
C LEU A 20 12.03 25.17 5.19
N LYS A 21 13.25 25.69 5.39
CA LYS A 21 14.22 25.94 4.31
C LYS A 21 14.69 24.64 3.67
N LYS A 22 14.92 23.58 4.45
CA LYS A 22 15.27 22.24 3.94
C LYS A 22 14.16 21.64 3.05
N ARG A 23 12.88 21.95 3.33
CA ARG A 23 11.73 21.56 2.47
C ARG A 23 11.76 22.18 1.07
N LYS A 24 12.37 23.35 0.89
CA LYS A 24 12.33 24.12 -0.37
C LYS A 24 13.59 24.02 -1.22
N ALA A 25 14.66 23.39 -0.73
CA ALA A 25 15.86 23.23 -1.53
C ALA A 25 15.57 22.40 -2.81
N PRO A 26 16.01 22.85 -3.99
CA PRO A 26 15.85 22.09 -5.22
C PRO A 26 16.55 20.73 -5.09
N PHE A 27 16.04 19.72 -5.79
CA PHE A 27 16.61 18.37 -5.74
C PHE A 27 17.99 18.41 -6.39
N ALA A 28 19.03 18.34 -5.57
CA ALA A 28 20.42 18.24 -6.02
C ALA A 28 20.69 16.80 -6.44
N ALA A 29 20.42 16.50 -7.70
CA ALA A 29 20.63 15.17 -8.24
C ALA A 29 22.12 14.86 -8.42
N ASP A 30 22.46 13.58 -8.32
CA ASP A 30 23.79 13.03 -8.53
C ASP A 30 23.80 12.10 -9.77
N ARG A 31 24.99 11.69 -10.22
CA ARG A 31 25.17 10.74 -11.34
C ARG A 31 24.46 9.42 -11.08
N TRP A 32 24.49 8.91 -9.84
CA TRP A 32 23.78 7.69 -9.46
C TRP A 32 22.25 7.84 -9.53
N ASP A 33 21.72 9.03 -9.23
CA ASP A 33 20.29 9.32 -9.39
C ASP A 33 19.89 9.32 -10.85
N SER A 34 20.79 9.80 -11.70
CA SER A 34 20.55 9.87 -13.14
C SER A 34 20.55 8.47 -13.78
N TYR A 35 21.49 7.60 -13.39
CA TYR A 35 21.49 6.20 -13.82
C TYR A 35 20.27 5.42 -13.31
N PHE A 36 19.92 5.61 -12.03
CA PHE A 36 18.74 4.97 -11.47
C PHE A 36 17.45 5.48 -12.12
N ALA A 37 17.36 6.78 -12.45
CA ALA A 37 16.22 7.35 -13.17
C ALA A 37 16.02 6.75 -14.57
N LEU A 38 17.11 6.47 -15.30
CA LEU A 38 17.03 5.76 -16.59
C LEU A 38 16.57 4.31 -16.39
N PHE A 39 17.18 3.62 -15.44
CA PHE A 39 16.85 2.23 -15.14
C PHE A 39 15.42 2.07 -14.60
N ALA A 40 14.90 3.07 -13.89
CA ALA A 40 13.53 3.09 -13.39
C ALA A 40 12.48 3.00 -14.51
N PHE A 41 12.75 3.49 -15.73
CA PHE A 41 11.85 3.28 -16.88
C PHE A 41 11.81 1.83 -17.33
N VAL A 42 12.95 1.14 -17.32
CA VAL A 42 13.00 -0.30 -17.61
C VAL A 42 12.21 -1.06 -16.55
N LEU A 43 12.42 -0.75 -15.27
CA LEU A 43 11.65 -1.34 -14.17
C LEU A 43 10.15 -1.03 -14.30
N GLY A 44 9.77 0.20 -14.66
CA GLY A 44 8.39 0.60 -14.85
C GLY A 44 7.71 -0.18 -15.98
N PHE A 45 8.41 -0.40 -17.09
CA PHE A 45 7.92 -1.22 -18.20
C PHE A 45 7.77 -2.69 -17.80
N LEU A 46 8.77 -3.26 -17.14
CA LEU A 46 8.72 -4.65 -16.65
C LEU A 46 7.60 -4.84 -15.62
N TYR A 47 7.37 -3.87 -14.74
CA TYR A 47 6.27 -3.90 -13.78
C TYR A 47 4.91 -3.87 -14.48
N ALA A 48 4.72 -2.97 -15.45
CA ALA A 48 3.49 -2.93 -16.24
C ALA A 48 3.23 -4.28 -16.92
N ARG A 49 4.24 -4.81 -17.61
CA ARG A 49 4.14 -6.04 -18.39
C ARG A 49 3.95 -7.30 -17.54
N TRP A 50 4.78 -7.49 -16.52
CA TRP A 50 4.85 -8.75 -15.76
C TRP A 50 4.08 -8.74 -14.44
N VAL A 51 3.78 -7.57 -13.87
CA VAL A 51 3.07 -7.50 -12.58
C VAL A 51 1.63 -7.02 -12.78
N LEU A 52 1.42 -5.85 -13.40
CA LEU A 52 0.08 -5.25 -13.52
C LEU A 52 -0.86 -5.97 -14.49
N PHE A 53 -0.34 -6.56 -15.57
CA PHE A 53 -1.19 -7.21 -16.58
C PHE A 53 -1.12 -8.74 -16.55
N ALA A 54 -0.01 -9.33 -16.09
CA ALA A 54 0.12 -10.79 -16.02
C ALA A 54 -0.35 -11.40 -14.69
N TRP A 55 -0.16 -10.69 -13.56
CA TRP A 55 -0.55 -11.10 -12.20
C TRP A 55 -0.01 -12.46 -11.69
N GLN A 56 0.76 -13.22 -12.48
CA GLN A 56 1.30 -14.52 -12.10
C GLN A 56 2.54 -14.92 -12.92
N GLY A 57 3.28 -15.91 -12.40
CA GLY A 57 4.38 -16.55 -13.08
C GLY A 57 5.76 -15.93 -12.81
N TRP A 58 6.76 -16.50 -13.48
CA TRP A 58 8.18 -16.20 -13.31
C TRP A 58 8.54 -14.72 -13.53
N GLY A 59 7.76 -14.01 -14.35
CA GLY A 59 7.97 -12.58 -14.61
C GLY A 59 7.87 -11.72 -13.35
N VAL A 60 6.96 -12.04 -12.42
CA VAL A 60 6.84 -11.33 -11.14
C VAL A 60 8.09 -11.55 -10.30
N THR A 61 8.56 -12.79 -10.17
CA THR A 61 9.78 -13.12 -9.44
C THR A 61 11.01 -12.43 -10.02
N LEU A 62 11.16 -12.45 -11.34
CA LEU A 62 12.26 -11.78 -12.03
C LEU A 62 12.22 -10.26 -11.82
N PHE A 63 11.04 -9.64 -11.93
CA PHE A 63 10.86 -8.23 -11.60
C PHE A 63 11.25 -7.94 -10.14
N THR A 64 10.79 -8.74 -9.17
CA THR A 64 11.12 -8.55 -7.76
C THR A 64 12.63 -8.61 -7.52
N LEU A 65 13.33 -9.57 -8.12
CA LEU A 65 14.79 -9.69 -8.03
C LEU A 65 15.51 -8.48 -8.63
N LEU A 66 15.11 -8.05 -9.83
CA LEU A 66 15.68 -6.88 -10.50
C LEU A 66 15.42 -5.60 -9.71
N PHE A 67 14.20 -5.42 -9.21
CA PHE A 67 13.82 -4.29 -8.39
C PHE A 67 14.63 -4.25 -7.09
N CYS A 68 14.61 -5.32 -6.30
CA CYS A 68 15.37 -5.39 -5.05
C CYS A 68 16.87 -5.21 -5.26
N GLY A 69 17.45 -5.87 -6.27
CA GLY A 69 18.87 -5.73 -6.62
C GLY A 69 19.23 -4.30 -7.01
N SER A 70 18.42 -3.65 -7.85
CA SER A 70 18.67 -2.26 -8.29
C SER A 70 18.59 -1.26 -7.14
N VAL A 71 17.63 -1.43 -6.23
CA VAL A 71 17.48 -0.58 -5.05
C VAL A 71 18.64 -0.78 -4.08
N LEU A 72 19.06 -2.03 -3.84
CA LEU A 72 20.22 -2.33 -2.99
C LEU A 72 21.51 -1.70 -3.55
N LEU A 73 21.76 -1.86 -4.85
CA LEU A 73 22.93 -1.25 -5.50
C LEU A 73 22.89 0.28 -5.39
N TYR A 74 21.74 0.89 -5.65
CA TYR A 74 21.56 2.33 -5.52
C TYR A 74 21.80 2.82 -4.07
N LEU A 75 21.24 2.14 -3.07
CA LEU A 75 21.43 2.47 -1.66
C LEU A 75 22.90 2.31 -1.22
N GLN A 76 23.58 1.26 -1.67
CA GLN A 76 25.01 1.05 -1.44
C GLN A 76 25.85 2.19 -2.04
N LYS A 77 25.56 2.60 -3.28
CA LYS A 77 26.26 3.73 -3.94
C LYS A 77 26.01 5.07 -3.26
N LYS A 78 24.85 5.23 -2.62
CA LYS A 78 24.52 6.39 -1.77
C LYS A 78 25.07 6.29 -0.34
N GLY A 79 25.79 5.23 0.00
CA GLY A 79 26.37 5.04 1.34
C GLY A 79 25.33 4.73 2.43
N VAL A 80 24.11 4.35 2.06
CA VAL A 80 23.05 4.00 3.01
C VAL A 80 23.28 2.58 3.51
N ARG A 81 23.53 2.42 4.81
CA ARG A 81 23.67 1.11 5.44
C ARG A 81 22.29 0.53 5.78
N LEU A 82 22.01 -0.68 5.32
CA LEU A 82 20.75 -1.36 5.61
C LEU A 82 20.67 -1.77 7.09
N PRO A 83 19.65 -1.33 7.84
CA PRO A 83 19.41 -1.84 9.18
C PRO A 83 18.93 -3.30 9.14
N LYS A 84 19.01 -4.00 10.29
CA LYS A 84 18.55 -5.40 10.42
C LYS A 84 17.08 -5.59 9.97
N ALA A 85 16.21 -4.63 10.28
CA ALA A 85 14.82 -4.63 9.82
C ALA A 85 14.71 -4.56 8.28
N GLY A 86 15.60 -3.82 7.62
CA GLY A 86 15.64 -3.76 6.16
C GLY A 86 16.03 -5.09 5.52
N TRP A 87 16.92 -5.87 6.15
CA TRP A 87 17.25 -7.23 5.71
C TRP A 87 16.10 -8.22 5.90
N LEU A 88 15.38 -8.13 7.02
CA LEU A 88 14.21 -8.96 7.26
C LEU A 88 13.13 -8.71 6.20
N TRP A 89 12.76 -7.44 5.97
CA TRP A 89 11.73 -7.11 4.99
C TRP A 89 12.16 -7.36 3.54
N LEU A 90 13.47 -7.27 3.24
CA LEU A 90 14.00 -7.73 1.94
C LEU A 90 13.70 -9.22 1.74
N ALA A 91 14.02 -10.06 2.75
CA ALA A 91 13.76 -11.48 2.67
C ALA A 91 12.26 -11.77 2.47
N VAL A 92 11.38 -11.05 3.19
CA VAL A 92 9.92 -11.16 3.01
C VAL A 92 9.51 -10.83 1.57
N VAL A 93 9.98 -9.72 1.01
CA VAL A 93 9.64 -9.32 -0.36
C VAL A 93 10.14 -10.34 -1.39
N LEU A 94 11.35 -10.87 -1.21
CA LEU A 94 11.92 -11.89 -2.10
C LEU A 94 11.15 -13.21 -2.01
N LEU A 95 10.79 -13.66 -0.82
CA LEU A 95 9.98 -14.87 -0.62
C LEU A 95 8.57 -14.72 -1.22
N LEU A 96 7.95 -13.56 -1.03
CA LEU A 96 6.67 -13.24 -1.67
C LEU A 96 6.80 -13.25 -3.19
N GLY A 97 7.82 -12.60 -3.75
CA GLY A 97 8.07 -12.60 -5.19
C GLY A 97 8.34 -14.01 -5.75
N LEU A 98 9.07 -14.85 -5.02
CA LEU A 98 9.34 -16.24 -5.40
C LEU A 98 8.07 -17.10 -5.39
N SER A 99 7.13 -16.83 -4.49
CA SER A 99 5.88 -17.60 -4.39
C SER A 99 5.05 -17.59 -5.68
N PHE A 100 5.11 -16.52 -6.48
CA PHE A 100 4.41 -16.39 -7.76
C PHE A 100 4.94 -17.33 -8.85
N SER A 101 6.18 -17.80 -8.73
CA SER A 101 6.77 -18.78 -9.63
C SER A 101 6.47 -20.22 -9.20
N LEU A 102 6.26 -20.45 -7.91
CA LEU A 102 6.11 -21.77 -7.32
C LEU A 102 4.65 -22.24 -7.27
N TRP A 103 3.70 -21.31 -7.06
CA TRP A 103 2.28 -21.64 -6.95
C TRP A 103 1.42 -20.78 -7.88
N SER A 104 0.60 -21.44 -8.71
CA SER A 104 -0.46 -20.76 -9.47
C SER A 104 -1.65 -20.46 -8.57
N ASN A 105 -2.12 -19.22 -8.55
CA ASN A 105 -3.10 -18.76 -7.58
C ASN A 105 -4.38 -18.23 -8.24
N ASN A 106 -5.10 -19.08 -8.98
CA ASN A 106 -6.20 -18.68 -9.87
C ASN A 106 -7.41 -18.00 -9.19
N GLY A 107 -7.56 -18.11 -7.87
CA GLY A 107 -8.72 -17.57 -7.14
C GLY A 107 -8.48 -16.26 -6.39
N LEU A 108 -7.23 -15.92 -6.05
CA LEU A 108 -6.90 -14.81 -5.15
C LEU A 108 -5.84 -13.87 -5.73
N VAL A 109 -5.62 -13.89 -7.05
CA VAL A 109 -4.45 -13.30 -7.72
C VAL A 109 -4.12 -11.85 -7.30
N LEU A 110 -5.15 -11.02 -7.03
CA LEU A 110 -5.00 -9.63 -6.60
C LEU A 110 -4.33 -9.49 -5.23
N TRP A 111 -4.66 -10.36 -4.27
CA TRP A 111 -4.24 -10.21 -2.87
C TRP A 111 -2.74 -10.43 -2.65
N PRO A 112 -2.11 -11.51 -3.17
CA PRO A 112 -0.66 -11.65 -3.15
C PRO A 112 0.05 -10.50 -3.87
N GLY A 113 -0.54 -9.97 -4.95
CA GLY A 113 0.03 -8.84 -5.70
C GLY A 113 0.07 -7.56 -4.86
N LEU A 114 -1.05 -7.24 -4.20
CA LEU A 114 -1.13 -6.12 -3.26
C LEU A 114 -0.19 -6.32 -2.07
N LEU A 115 -0.10 -7.54 -1.52
CA LEU A 115 0.80 -7.85 -0.41
C LEU A 115 2.26 -7.65 -0.81
N LEU A 116 2.66 -8.11 -2.00
CA LEU A 116 3.99 -7.91 -2.55
C LEU A 116 4.29 -6.42 -2.75
N PHE A 117 3.35 -5.67 -3.36
CA PHE A 117 3.49 -4.23 -3.58
C PHE A 117 3.64 -3.45 -2.27
N CYS A 118 2.72 -3.64 -1.32
CA CYS A 118 2.78 -2.98 -0.02
C CYS A 118 4.04 -3.36 0.76
N SER A 119 4.46 -4.63 0.73
CA SER A 119 5.69 -5.08 1.39
C SER A 119 6.94 -4.49 0.74
N ALA A 120 6.98 -4.35 -0.59
CA ALA A 120 8.08 -3.73 -1.32
C ALA A 120 8.20 -2.23 -1.00
N VAL A 121 7.08 -1.52 -0.92
CA VAL A 121 7.05 -0.11 -0.50
C VAL A 121 7.51 0.05 0.94
N TYR A 122 7.00 -0.80 1.85
CA TYR A 122 7.39 -0.78 3.26
C TYR A 122 8.87 -1.15 3.47
N TRP A 123 9.38 -2.10 2.69
CA TRP A 123 10.79 -2.47 2.70
C TRP A 123 11.69 -1.28 2.37
N ILE A 124 11.34 -0.43 1.38
CA ILE A 124 12.14 0.75 1.04
C ILE A 124 12.24 1.72 2.23
N LEU A 125 11.15 1.91 2.98
CA LEU A 125 11.15 2.73 4.19
C LEU A 125 12.06 2.14 5.27
N CYS A 126 11.98 0.82 5.48
CA CYS A 126 12.84 0.08 6.40
C CYS A 126 14.33 0.15 5.99
N ALA A 127 14.63 -0.02 4.70
CA ALA A 127 15.99 -0.01 4.17
C ALA A 127 16.67 1.36 4.35
N ASN A 128 15.89 2.45 4.32
CA ASN A 128 16.38 3.81 4.54
C ASN A 128 16.30 4.27 6.02
N GLY A 129 15.82 3.41 6.93
CA GLY A 129 15.70 3.74 8.35
C GLY A 129 14.70 4.86 8.65
N LEU A 130 13.64 4.98 7.84
CA LEU A 130 12.67 6.08 7.90
C LEU A 130 11.41 5.77 8.71
N LEU A 131 11.40 4.63 9.42
CA LEU A 131 10.32 4.26 10.33
C LEU A 131 10.20 5.28 11.46
N MET A 132 9.00 5.79 11.72
CA MET A 132 8.78 6.83 12.74
C MET A 132 9.19 6.40 14.15
N GLN A 133 9.08 5.11 14.47
CA GLN A 133 9.51 4.54 15.76
C GLN A 133 10.90 3.88 15.71
N GLY A 134 11.58 3.92 14.56
CA GLY A 134 12.84 3.21 14.32
C GLY A 134 12.71 1.67 14.27
N LYS A 135 11.52 1.14 14.50
CA LYS A 135 11.15 -0.28 14.43
C LYS A 135 9.74 -0.40 13.84
N THR A 136 9.43 -1.57 13.30
CA THR A 136 8.04 -1.93 12.95
C THR A 136 7.22 -1.98 14.24
N GLY A 137 6.16 -1.18 14.32
CA GLY A 137 5.36 -1.03 15.53
C GLY A 137 4.00 -0.40 15.24
N ASP A 138 3.35 0.15 16.27
CA ASP A 138 1.93 0.55 16.25
C ASP A 138 1.58 1.63 15.21
N LEU A 139 2.57 2.37 14.70
CA LEU A 139 2.40 3.37 13.64
C LEU A 139 2.58 2.81 12.21
N LEU A 140 2.56 1.47 12.03
CA LEU A 140 2.74 0.82 10.72
C LEU A 140 1.81 1.38 9.64
N LEU A 141 0.55 1.66 9.96
CA LEU A 141 -0.41 2.22 9.00
C LEU A 141 -0.02 3.63 8.54
N LEU A 142 0.49 4.46 9.45
CA LEU A 142 0.91 5.81 9.12
C LEU A 142 2.25 5.83 8.39
N ASP A 143 3.19 4.93 8.76
CA ASP A 143 4.41 4.67 8.00
C ASP A 143 4.07 4.22 6.57
N GLY A 144 3.08 3.33 6.44
CA GLY A 144 2.56 2.85 5.16
C GLY A 144 1.94 3.97 4.30
N TYR A 145 1.11 4.83 4.88
CA TYR A 145 0.55 5.99 4.17
C TYR A 145 1.64 6.95 3.68
N ASN A 146 2.64 7.23 4.53
CA ASN A 146 3.76 8.08 4.17
C ASN A 146 4.57 7.50 3.00
N ALA A 147 4.84 6.20 3.06
CA ALA A 147 5.59 5.48 2.02
C ALA A 147 4.78 5.31 0.72
N LEU A 148 3.47 5.07 0.79
CA LEU A 148 2.64 4.85 -0.39
C LEU A 148 2.31 6.13 -1.14
N ILE A 149 2.12 7.24 -0.43
CA ILE A 149 1.58 8.48 -1.01
C ILE A 149 2.57 9.64 -0.89
N VAL A 150 2.93 10.02 0.34
CA VAL A 150 3.59 11.31 0.58
C VAL A 150 4.99 11.37 -0.03
N ILE A 151 5.81 10.35 0.18
CA ILE A 151 7.18 10.29 -0.36
C ILE A 151 7.20 10.18 -1.89
N PRO A 152 6.52 9.21 -2.53
CA PRO A 152 6.60 9.05 -3.98
C PRO A 152 5.99 10.23 -4.75
N PHE A 153 4.79 10.69 -4.37
CA PHE A 153 4.15 11.80 -5.08
C PHE A 153 4.82 13.15 -4.79
N GLY A 154 5.34 13.37 -3.58
CA GLY A 154 6.12 14.56 -3.25
C GLY A 154 7.45 14.65 -4.03
N ASN A 155 7.98 13.51 -4.47
CA ASN A 155 9.25 13.43 -5.20
C ASN A 155 9.07 12.97 -6.67
N PHE A 156 7.86 12.90 -7.19
CA PHE A 156 7.54 12.39 -8.53
C PHE A 156 8.29 13.16 -9.64
N GLY A 157 8.38 14.48 -9.50
CA GLY A 157 9.11 15.33 -10.44
C GLY A 157 10.64 15.22 -10.37
N CYS A 158 11.20 14.56 -9.35
CA CYS A 158 12.64 14.47 -9.15
C CYS A 158 13.32 13.55 -10.18
N GLN A 159 12.60 12.56 -10.74
CA GLN A 159 13.13 11.70 -11.79
C GLN A 159 13.61 12.52 -12.99
N TYR A 160 12.77 13.45 -13.45
CA TYR A 160 13.09 14.31 -14.60
C TYR A 160 14.23 15.28 -14.31
N ARG A 161 14.42 15.69 -13.04
CA ARG A 161 15.58 16.49 -12.63
C ARG A 161 16.88 15.68 -12.64
N GLY A 162 16.83 14.41 -12.22
CA GLY A 162 17.97 13.48 -12.37
C GLY A 162 18.34 13.28 -13.83
N LEU A 163 17.35 13.05 -14.71
CA LEU A 163 17.59 12.92 -16.15
C LEU A 163 18.11 14.21 -16.79
N ALA A 164 17.71 15.37 -16.28
CA ALA A 164 18.18 16.66 -16.78
C ALA A 164 19.69 16.87 -16.56
N LEU A 165 20.31 16.22 -15.57
CA LEU A 165 21.77 16.27 -15.39
C LEU A 165 22.54 15.55 -16.50
N LEU A 166 22.00 14.45 -17.02
CA LEU A 166 22.57 13.76 -18.18
C LEU A 166 22.33 14.54 -19.48
N GLY A 167 21.26 15.34 -19.54
CA GLY A 167 20.92 16.20 -20.67
C GLY A 167 21.31 17.66 -20.43
N SER A 168 22.61 17.95 -20.46
CA SER A 168 23.28 19.17 -19.98
C SER A 168 22.85 20.55 -20.52
N ASN A 169 21.65 20.79 -21.07
CA ASN A 169 21.40 22.08 -21.75
C ASN A 169 19.94 22.56 -21.93
N LYS A 170 19.06 22.51 -20.91
CA LYS A 170 17.58 22.52 -21.18
C LYS A 170 16.66 23.33 -20.28
N LEU A 171 17.05 24.51 -19.78
CA LEU A 171 16.05 25.44 -19.22
C LEU A 171 15.06 25.94 -20.32
N ASN A 172 15.51 26.09 -21.56
CA ASN A 172 14.64 26.46 -22.70
C ASN A 172 13.70 25.34 -23.17
N ARG A 173 14.05 24.05 -22.97
CA ARG A 173 13.26 22.95 -23.56
C ARG A 173 11.94 22.70 -22.82
N GLY A 174 11.85 23.01 -21.52
CA GLY A 174 10.61 22.87 -20.74
C GLY A 174 9.52 23.84 -21.20
N ARG A 175 9.90 25.08 -21.53
CA ARG A 175 8.97 26.08 -22.10
C ARG A 175 8.51 25.66 -23.51
N HIS A 176 9.40 25.08 -24.32
CA HIS A 176 9.05 24.48 -25.61
C HIS A 176 8.13 23.26 -25.48
N ILE A 177 8.34 22.36 -24.51
CA ILE A 177 7.47 21.19 -24.30
C ILE A 177 6.08 21.65 -23.84
N PHE A 178 6.00 22.63 -22.94
CA PHE A 178 4.71 23.19 -22.52
C PHE A 178 3.99 23.88 -23.69
N SER A 179 4.69 24.65 -24.53
CA SER A 179 4.08 25.27 -25.72
C SER A 179 3.65 24.23 -26.74
N ILE A 180 4.42 23.14 -26.93
CA ILE A 180 4.06 22.03 -27.81
C ILE A 180 2.83 21.29 -27.27
N ALA A 181 2.76 21.02 -25.96
CA ALA A 181 1.63 20.36 -25.32
C ALA A 181 0.36 21.22 -25.36
N LEU A 182 0.49 22.52 -25.08
CA LEU A 182 -0.61 23.49 -25.19
C LEU A 182 -1.09 23.61 -26.64
N GLY A 183 -0.16 23.65 -27.61
CA GLY A 183 -0.47 23.66 -29.03
C GLY A 183 -1.18 22.40 -29.50
N LEU A 184 -0.74 21.22 -29.03
CA LEU A 184 -1.42 19.94 -29.28
C LEU A 184 -2.82 19.88 -28.66
N LEU A 185 -3.00 20.41 -27.44
CA LEU A 185 -4.30 20.48 -26.78
C LEU A 185 -5.27 21.38 -27.55
N LEU A 186 -4.83 22.59 -27.92
CA LEU A 186 -5.62 23.53 -28.73
C LEU A 186 -5.93 22.93 -30.10
N ALA A 187 -4.95 22.32 -30.78
CA ALA A 187 -5.14 21.65 -32.05
C ALA A 187 -6.13 20.48 -31.93
N PHE A 188 -6.09 19.72 -30.85
CA PHE A 188 -7.04 18.64 -30.59
C PHE A 188 -8.47 19.17 -30.37
N ILE A 189 -8.65 20.24 -29.60
CA ILE A 189 -9.97 20.87 -29.41
C ILE A 189 -10.53 21.38 -30.74
N VAL A 190 -9.72 22.10 -31.52
CA VAL A 190 -10.11 22.59 -32.84
C VAL A 190 -10.41 21.42 -33.78
N ALA A 191 -9.55 20.40 -33.82
CA ALA A 191 -9.78 19.21 -34.61
C ALA A 191 -11.09 18.53 -34.20
N ALA A 192 -11.34 18.27 -32.92
CA ALA A 192 -12.57 17.63 -32.44
C ALA A 192 -13.83 18.41 -32.81
N MET A 193 -13.76 19.75 -32.87
CA MET A 193 -14.87 20.59 -33.31
C MET A 193 -15.06 20.58 -34.83
N VAL A 194 -13.96 20.63 -35.60
CA VAL A 194 -13.96 20.74 -37.07
C VAL A 194 -14.14 19.39 -37.78
N PHE A 195 -13.67 18.30 -37.18
CA PHE A 195 -13.72 16.95 -37.78
C PHE A 195 -15.14 16.48 -38.12
N PRO A 196 -16.14 16.62 -37.23
CA PRO A 196 -17.52 16.23 -37.53
C PRO A 196 -18.13 17.09 -38.65
N LEU A 197 -17.80 18.38 -38.69
CA LEU A 197 -18.25 19.30 -39.74
C LEU A 197 -17.67 18.91 -41.11
N LEU A 198 -16.39 18.52 -41.17
CA LEU A 198 -15.75 18.05 -42.40
C LEU A 198 -16.30 16.70 -42.87
N LEU A 199 -16.59 15.78 -41.94
CA LEU A 199 -17.22 14.49 -42.26
C LEU A 199 -18.66 14.65 -42.76
N ALA A 200 -19.40 15.64 -42.25
CA ALA A 200 -20.77 15.92 -42.66
C ALA A 200 -20.87 16.71 -43.96
N ALA A 201 -19.88 17.58 -44.25
CA ALA A 201 -19.85 18.41 -45.44
C ALA A 201 -19.42 17.64 -46.71
N ASP A 202 -18.72 16.52 -46.55
CA ASP A 202 -18.21 15.73 -47.66
C ASP A 202 -19.10 14.53 -47.99
N SER A 203 -19.27 14.28 -49.29
CA SER A 203 -20.09 13.18 -49.84
C SER A 203 -19.43 11.79 -49.76
N GLY A 204 -18.39 11.65 -48.92
CA GLY A 204 -17.83 10.36 -48.50
C GLY A 204 -16.34 10.12 -48.81
N GLY A 205 -15.67 10.99 -49.58
CA GLY A 205 -14.24 10.83 -49.93
C GLY A 205 -13.29 10.99 -48.74
N PHE A 206 -13.49 12.02 -47.93
CA PHE A 206 -12.79 12.28 -46.66
C PHE A 206 -13.05 11.15 -45.66
N ALA A 207 -14.29 10.68 -45.55
CA ALA A 207 -14.64 9.55 -44.69
C ALA A 207 -13.90 8.26 -45.10
N GLN A 208 -13.75 8.00 -46.40
CA GLN A 208 -12.96 6.86 -46.90
C GLN A 208 -11.46 7.01 -46.60
N LEU A 209 -10.91 8.22 -46.69
CA LEU A 209 -9.51 8.50 -46.41
C LEU A 209 -9.19 8.32 -44.91
N ILE A 210 -10.06 8.82 -44.04
CA ILE A 210 -9.98 8.58 -42.58
C ILE A 210 -10.12 7.10 -42.24
N ASN A 211 -11.10 6.41 -42.84
CA ASN A 211 -11.26 4.97 -42.62
C ASN A 211 -10.05 4.17 -43.11
N SER A 212 -9.37 4.61 -44.17
CA SER A 212 -8.14 3.97 -44.65
C SER A 212 -6.96 4.18 -43.68
N ILE A 213 -6.82 5.38 -43.12
CA ILE A 213 -5.84 5.67 -42.06
C ILE A 213 -6.15 4.85 -40.79
N LEU A 214 -7.41 4.81 -40.37
CA LEU A 214 -7.86 4.02 -39.22
C LEU A 214 -7.65 2.53 -39.44
N LYS A 215 -7.91 2.01 -40.64
CA LYS A 215 -7.59 0.62 -41.01
C LYS A 215 -6.09 0.34 -40.99
N GLY A 216 -5.26 1.29 -41.42
CA GLY A 216 -3.80 1.22 -41.25
C GLY A 216 -3.38 1.16 -39.78
N PHE A 217 -4.04 1.96 -38.92
CA PHE A 217 -3.84 1.92 -37.48
C PHE A 217 -4.32 0.60 -36.83
N GLN A 218 -5.45 0.06 -37.29
CA GLN A 218 -5.95 -1.26 -36.91
C GLN A 218 -5.08 -2.40 -37.46
N GLY A 219 -4.32 -2.15 -38.54
CA GLY A 219 -3.33 -3.06 -39.11
C GLY A 219 -2.12 -3.27 -38.20
N PHE A 220 -1.85 -2.35 -37.26
CA PHE A 220 -0.94 -2.63 -36.15
C PHE A 220 -1.61 -3.67 -35.25
N GLY A 221 -1.10 -4.91 -35.29
CA GLY A 221 -1.67 -6.01 -34.51
C GLY A 221 -1.74 -5.71 -33.01
N TYR A 222 -2.61 -6.44 -32.31
CA TYR A 222 -2.89 -6.28 -30.87
C TYR A 222 -1.63 -6.12 -29.99
N LYS A 223 -0.52 -6.80 -30.34
CA LYS A 223 0.77 -6.73 -29.62
C LYS A 223 1.40 -5.33 -29.64
N PHE A 224 1.26 -4.58 -30.75
CA PHE A 224 1.81 -3.22 -30.84
C PHE A 224 1.09 -2.31 -29.85
N TRP A 225 -0.25 -2.36 -29.82
CA TRP A 225 -1.06 -1.55 -28.92
C TRP A 225 -0.82 -1.92 -27.45
N GLU A 226 -0.69 -3.22 -27.16
CA GLU A 226 -0.32 -3.71 -25.84
C GLU A 226 1.01 -3.11 -25.35
N ILE A 227 2.07 -3.18 -26.18
CA ILE A 227 3.39 -2.63 -25.86
C ILE A 227 3.34 -1.11 -25.73
N PHE A 228 2.60 -0.43 -26.60
CA PHE A 228 2.44 1.02 -26.57
C PHE A 228 1.83 1.48 -25.23
N TRP A 229 0.74 0.86 -24.78
CA TRP A 229 0.13 1.18 -23.48
C TRP A 229 1.03 0.83 -22.30
N GLN A 230 1.75 -0.30 -22.36
CA GLN A 230 2.73 -0.67 -21.34
C GLN A 230 3.85 0.38 -21.24
N LEU A 231 4.33 0.90 -22.36
CA LEU A 231 5.36 1.94 -22.40
C LEU A 231 4.83 3.29 -21.88
N LEU A 232 3.59 3.63 -22.21
CA LEU A 232 2.95 4.84 -21.69
C LEU A 232 2.78 4.77 -20.16
N LEU A 233 2.33 3.62 -19.64
CA LEU A 233 2.18 3.38 -18.20
C LEU A 233 3.54 3.30 -17.47
N ALA A 234 4.60 2.88 -18.16
CA ALA A 234 5.94 2.85 -17.58
C ALA A 234 6.41 4.23 -17.10
N ILE A 235 5.94 5.33 -17.71
CA ILE A 235 6.33 6.69 -17.35
C ILE A 235 5.90 7.05 -15.91
N PRO A 236 4.60 7.02 -15.54
CA PRO A 236 4.18 7.31 -14.18
C PRO A 236 4.66 6.26 -13.17
N ILE A 237 4.77 4.98 -13.56
CA ILE A 237 5.25 3.91 -12.68
C ILE A 237 6.73 4.14 -12.33
N ALA A 238 7.56 4.48 -13.31
CA ALA A 238 8.97 4.81 -13.09
C ALA A 238 9.09 6.02 -12.14
N ALA A 239 8.35 7.10 -12.41
CA ALA A 239 8.35 8.30 -11.58
C ALA A 239 7.93 8.04 -10.14
N TYR A 240 6.96 7.15 -9.93
CA TYR A 240 6.57 6.66 -8.61
C TYR A 240 7.72 5.89 -7.92
N MET A 241 8.30 4.89 -8.58
CA MET A 241 9.40 4.09 -8.03
C MET A 241 10.62 4.94 -7.71
N PHE A 242 10.99 5.84 -8.63
CA PHE A 242 12.09 6.78 -8.43
C PHE A 242 11.80 7.73 -7.25
N GLY A 243 10.61 8.32 -7.23
CA GLY A 243 10.18 9.22 -6.15
C GLY A 243 10.24 8.54 -4.78
N LEU A 244 9.82 7.27 -4.70
CA LEU A 244 9.91 6.49 -3.48
C LEU A 244 11.37 6.24 -3.08
N VAL A 245 12.18 5.65 -3.97
CA VAL A 245 13.54 5.20 -3.64
C VAL A 245 14.49 6.38 -3.44
N ALA A 246 14.55 7.30 -4.40
CA ALA A 246 15.44 8.47 -4.32
C ALA A 246 14.94 9.48 -3.29
N GLY A 247 13.62 9.67 -3.14
CA GLY A 247 13.04 10.51 -2.09
C GLY A 247 13.37 9.98 -0.69
N SER A 248 13.32 8.65 -0.51
CA SER A 248 13.72 8.01 0.76
C SER A 248 15.22 8.16 1.03
N ALA A 249 16.06 7.90 0.03
CA ALA A 249 17.53 7.99 0.18
C ALA A 249 18.01 9.41 0.50
N HIS A 250 17.36 10.44 -0.07
CA HIS A 250 17.67 11.85 0.22
C HIS A 250 16.93 12.41 1.43
N LYS A 251 16.12 11.59 2.13
CA LYS A 251 15.27 11.98 3.26
C LYS A 251 14.40 13.20 2.96
N ARG A 252 13.80 13.22 1.76
CA ARG A 252 13.06 14.36 1.24
C ARG A 252 11.55 14.16 1.42
N GLY A 253 10.92 15.04 2.21
CA GLY A 253 9.51 14.93 2.55
C GLY A 253 9.21 13.94 3.69
N THR A 254 10.25 13.42 4.35
CA THR A 254 10.15 12.48 5.48
C THR A 254 9.72 13.15 6.78
N ASP A 255 9.89 14.47 6.87
CA ASP A 255 9.68 15.24 8.10
C ASP A 255 8.23 15.71 8.26
N LEU A 256 7.33 15.41 7.30
CA LEU A 256 5.91 15.76 7.41
C LEU A 256 5.21 15.07 8.58
N PHE A 257 5.70 13.90 8.96
CA PHE A 257 5.22 13.07 10.05
C PHE A 257 6.34 12.80 11.07
N ALA A 258 7.12 13.84 11.40
CA ALA A 258 7.92 13.79 12.62
C ALA A 258 6.99 13.44 13.79
N LYS A 259 7.48 12.56 14.68
CA LYS A 259 6.74 11.92 15.78
C LYS A 259 5.79 12.88 16.51
N ASP A 260 6.24 14.11 16.75
CA ASP A 260 5.47 15.15 17.46
C ASP A 260 4.27 15.68 16.64
N SER A 261 4.43 15.92 15.34
CA SER A 261 3.35 16.41 14.47
C SER A 261 2.35 15.31 14.09
N ALA A 262 2.81 14.07 13.95
CA ALA A 262 1.97 12.90 13.69
C ALA A 262 1.07 12.58 14.89
N LEU A 263 1.64 12.57 16.10
CA LEU A 263 0.88 12.42 17.34
C LEU A 263 -0.10 13.59 17.56
N GLN A 264 0.28 14.81 17.20
CA GLN A 264 -0.60 15.98 17.30
C GLN A 264 -1.76 15.92 16.30
N LYS A 265 -1.53 15.46 15.06
CA LYS A 265 -2.61 15.21 14.08
C LYS A 265 -3.50 14.03 14.45
N LEU A 266 -2.94 12.97 15.02
CA LEU A 266 -3.71 11.84 15.57
C LEU A 266 -4.56 12.29 16.77
N SER A 267 -4.06 13.22 17.59
CA SER A 267 -4.86 13.84 18.66
C SER A 267 -5.97 14.74 18.13
N GLY A 268 -5.78 15.36 16.95
CA GLY A 268 -6.82 16.08 16.21
C GLY A 268 -7.85 15.16 15.52
N LEU A 269 -7.50 13.89 15.27
CA LEU A 269 -8.41 12.84 14.80
C LEU A 269 -9.23 12.19 15.93
N ARG A 270 -9.24 12.77 17.14
CA ARG A 270 -10.13 12.39 18.23
C ARG A 270 -11.56 12.82 17.92
N ILE A 271 -12.14 12.24 16.87
CA ILE A 271 -13.48 12.52 16.38
C ILE A 271 -14.53 11.90 17.31
N LEU A 272 -14.19 10.80 18.00
CA LEU A 272 -15.09 10.13 18.93
C LEU A 272 -14.71 10.37 20.41
N PRO A 273 -15.69 10.57 21.30
CA PRO A 273 -15.47 10.53 22.75
C PRO A 273 -14.94 9.16 23.19
N MET A 274 -14.07 9.11 24.19
CA MET A 274 -13.60 7.82 24.76
C MET A 274 -14.75 6.97 25.28
N THR A 275 -15.81 7.61 25.79
CA THR A 275 -17.05 6.95 26.21
C THR A 275 -17.65 6.08 25.11
N THR A 276 -17.59 6.50 23.85
CA THR A 276 -18.09 5.72 22.71
C THR A 276 -17.27 4.46 22.49
N VAL A 277 -15.95 4.53 22.65
CA VAL A 277 -15.05 3.35 22.55
C VAL A 277 -15.34 2.37 23.68
N TYR A 278 -15.56 2.86 24.91
CA TYR A 278 -15.93 2.02 26.05
C TYR A 278 -17.25 1.29 25.83
N ILE A 279 -18.30 2.01 25.42
CA ILE A 279 -19.62 1.43 25.16
C ILE A 279 -19.51 0.36 24.07
N LEU A 280 -18.76 0.63 23.01
CA LEU A 280 -18.55 -0.33 21.93
C LEU A 280 -17.83 -1.60 22.40
N MET A 281 -16.75 -1.46 23.17
CA MET A 281 -16.03 -2.63 23.71
C MET A 281 -16.87 -3.45 24.69
N VAL A 282 -17.62 -2.80 25.58
CA VAL A 282 -18.53 -3.50 26.51
C VAL A 282 -19.62 -4.24 25.75
N LEU A 283 -20.24 -3.60 24.75
CA LEU A 283 -21.25 -4.23 23.91
C LEU A 283 -20.70 -5.45 23.18
N LEU A 284 -19.51 -5.34 22.57
CA LEU A 284 -18.88 -6.47 21.89
C LEU A 284 -18.56 -7.62 22.84
N CYS A 285 -17.98 -7.33 24.01
CA CYS A 285 -17.72 -8.35 25.03
C CYS A 285 -19.02 -9.05 25.47
N ALA A 286 -20.08 -8.30 25.71
CA ALA A 286 -21.38 -8.85 26.08
C ALA A 286 -21.98 -9.74 24.98
N LEU A 287 -21.96 -9.27 23.72
CA LEU A 287 -22.44 -10.04 22.58
C LEU A 287 -21.64 -11.34 22.39
N TYR A 288 -20.32 -11.30 22.55
CA TYR A 288 -19.49 -12.50 22.45
C TYR A 288 -19.69 -13.47 23.59
N LEU A 289 -19.92 -12.99 24.82
CA LEU A 289 -20.28 -13.86 25.94
C LEU A 289 -21.62 -14.57 25.70
N VAL A 290 -22.64 -13.83 25.22
CA VAL A 290 -23.94 -14.41 24.86
C VAL A 290 -23.80 -15.41 23.72
N PHE A 291 -23.01 -15.09 22.69
CA PHE A 291 -22.77 -15.99 21.57
C PHE A 291 -22.01 -17.26 21.98
N ILE A 292 -20.93 -17.14 22.76
CA ILE A 292 -20.19 -18.31 23.27
C ILE A 292 -21.09 -19.16 24.17
N GLY A 293 -21.90 -18.52 25.03
CA GLY A 293 -22.88 -19.20 25.87
C GLY A 293 -23.90 -20.00 25.06
N SER A 294 -24.45 -19.44 23.98
CA SER A 294 -25.40 -20.15 23.12
C SER A 294 -24.77 -21.26 22.28
N GLN A 295 -23.45 -21.16 22.02
CA GLN A 295 -22.70 -22.16 21.25
C GLN A 295 -22.15 -23.32 22.11
N MET A 296 -22.26 -23.27 23.45
CA MET A 296 -21.76 -24.32 24.35
C MET A 296 -22.21 -25.74 23.98
N PRO A 297 -23.50 -26.02 23.71
CA PRO A 297 -23.94 -27.36 23.30
C PRO A 297 -23.33 -27.80 21.95
N TYR A 298 -23.10 -26.84 21.06
CA TYR A 298 -22.48 -27.07 19.76
C TYR A 298 -20.98 -27.38 19.89
N PHE A 299 -20.30 -26.89 20.94
CA PHE A 299 -18.91 -27.28 21.22
C PHE A 299 -18.81 -28.74 21.59
N PHE A 300 -19.62 -29.22 22.54
CA PHE A 300 -19.56 -30.60 22.98
C PHE A 300 -19.93 -31.59 21.87
N SER A 301 -20.92 -31.27 21.03
CA SER A 301 -21.26 -32.09 19.85
C SER A 301 -20.16 -32.09 18.79
N ALA A 302 -19.50 -30.95 18.56
CA ALA A 302 -18.38 -30.88 17.63
C ALA A 302 -17.15 -31.66 18.12
N PHE A 303 -16.84 -31.63 19.42
CA PHE A 303 -15.79 -32.46 20.01
C PHE A 303 -16.14 -33.95 20.00
N ALA A 304 -17.44 -34.30 20.04
CA ALA A 304 -17.94 -35.66 19.93
C ALA A 304 -17.93 -36.21 18.48
N GLY A 305 -17.47 -35.44 17.49
CA GLY A 305 -17.42 -35.89 16.09
C GLY A 305 -18.77 -35.83 15.37
N GLN A 306 -19.81 -35.27 15.99
CA GLN A 306 -21.17 -35.30 15.47
C GLN A 306 -21.52 -33.99 14.77
N LEU A 307 -22.23 -34.09 13.65
CA LEU A 307 -22.75 -32.92 12.94
C LEU A 307 -23.95 -32.37 13.74
N PRO A 308 -23.97 -31.08 14.09
CA PRO A 308 -25.10 -30.52 14.82
C PRO A 308 -26.41 -30.55 14.03
N GLU A 309 -27.53 -30.66 14.73
CA GLU A 309 -28.86 -30.62 14.15
C GLU A 309 -29.07 -29.32 13.34
N GLY A 310 -29.52 -29.45 12.09
CA GLY A 310 -29.75 -28.32 11.18
C GLY A 310 -28.72 -28.13 10.06
N TRP A 311 -27.57 -28.82 10.10
CA TRP A 311 -26.61 -28.82 8.99
C TRP A 311 -26.62 -30.14 8.23
N GLN A 312 -26.70 -30.09 6.90
CA GLN A 312 -26.67 -31.29 6.04
C GLN A 312 -25.25 -31.65 5.55
N ALA A 313 -24.27 -30.74 5.70
CA ALA A 313 -22.90 -30.94 5.20
C ALA A 313 -21.84 -30.30 6.10
N TYR A 314 -20.84 -31.09 6.54
CA TYR A 314 -19.69 -30.60 7.33
C TYR A 314 -18.91 -29.48 6.63
N ALA A 315 -18.82 -29.52 5.29
CA ALA A 315 -18.13 -28.51 4.50
C ALA A 315 -18.78 -27.13 4.61
N ALA A 316 -20.11 -27.07 4.63
CA ALA A 316 -20.87 -25.83 4.74
C ALA A 316 -20.72 -25.25 6.16
N TYR A 317 -20.84 -26.11 7.18
CA TYR A 317 -20.71 -25.73 8.59
C TYR A 317 -19.32 -25.17 8.94
N ALA A 318 -18.23 -25.79 8.44
CA ALA A 318 -16.88 -25.32 8.71
C ALA A 318 -16.54 -24.03 7.94
N ARG A 319 -16.99 -23.91 6.69
CA ARG A 319 -16.74 -22.72 5.86
C ARG A 319 -17.48 -21.50 6.38
N SER A 320 -18.77 -21.63 6.74
CA SER A 320 -19.54 -20.51 7.33
C SER A 320 -18.88 -20.01 8.60
N GLY A 321 -18.54 -20.91 9.53
CA GLY A 321 -17.89 -20.57 10.79
C GLY A 321 -16.53 -19.88 10.61
N PHE A 322 -15.71 -20.34 9.67
CA PHE A 322 -14.44 -19.68 9.35
C PHE A 322 -14.64 -18.25 8.80
N PHE A 323 -15.56 -18.05 7.86
CA PHE A 323 -15.79 -16.71 7.29
C PHE A 323 -16.45 -15.76 8.28
N GLU A 324 -17.35 -16.24 9.13
CA GLU A 324 -17.91 -15.47 10.25
C GLU A 324 -16.81 -15.03 11.21
N LEU A 325 -15.90 -15.94 11.59
CA LEU A 325 -14.74 -15.61 12.41
C LEU A 325 -13.86 -14.55 11.75
N CYS A 326 -13.60 -14.65 10.45
CA CYS A 326 -12.82 -13.64 9.73
C CYS A 326 -13.47 -12.25 9.80
N ARG A 327 -14.81 -12.18 9.63
CA ARG A 327 -15.56 -10.92 9.75
C ARG A 327 -15.49 -10.35 11.16
N ILE A 328 -15.64 -11.21 12.18
CA ILE A 328 -15.53 -10.83 13.59
C ILE A 328 -14.12 -10.33 13.92
N ALA A 329 -13.08 -11.03 13.45
CA ALA A 329 -11.69 -10.63 13.65
C ALA A 329 -11.38 -9.26 13.04
N VAL A 330 -11.93 -8.95 11.86
CA VAL A 330 -11.81 -7.63 11.24
C VAL A 330 -12.50 -6.55 12.09
N ILE A 331 -13.70 -6.81 12.61
CA ILE A 331 -14.40 -5.88 13.51
C ILE A 331 -13.57 -5.64 14.78
N ASN A 332 -13.07 -6.70 15.41
CA ASN A 332 -12.23 -6.61 16.61
C ASN A 332 -10.95 -5.81 16.34
N LEU A 333 -10.30 -6.04 15.20
CA LEU A 333 -9.12 -5.30 14.78
C LEU A 333 -9.43 -3.80 14.64
N PHE A 334 -10.53 -3.42 13.98
CA PHE A 334 -10.93 -2.01 13.85
C PHE A 334 -11.20 -1.36 15.21
N VAL A 335 -11.90 -2.04 16.11
CA VAL A 335 -12.19 -1.52 17.45
C VAL A 335 -10.92 -1.39 18.28
N LEU A 336 -10.01 -2.35 18.19
CA LEU A 336 -8.74 -2.32 18.91
C LEU A 336 -7.80 -1.22 18.37
N ILE A 337 -7.75 -1.01 17.05
CA ILE A 337 -7.05 0.12 16.43
C ILE A 337 -7.67 1.45 16.89
N ALA A 338 -8.99 1.59 16.86
CA ALA A 338 -9.67 2.80 17.31
C ALA A 338 -9.36 3.08 18.79
N ALA A 339 -9.43 2.05 19.65
CA ALA A 339 -9.07 2.18 21.07
C ALA A 339 -7.60 2.57 21.26
N ASN A 340 -6.67 1.96 20.53
CA ASN A 340 -5.24 2.26 20.60
C ASN A 340 -4.93 3.69 20.17
N VAL A 341 -5.46 4.12 19.02
CA VAL A 341 -5.24 5.47 18.48
C VAL A 341 -5.84 6.53 19.41
N MET A 342 -7.04 6.30 19.95
CA MET A 342 -7.75 7.30 20.73
C MET A 342 -7.34 7.34 22.20
N GLY A 343 -6.81 6.24 22.73
CA GLY A 343 -6.47 6.11 24.15
C GLY A 343 -5.05 6.51 24.52
N GLN A 344 -4.15 6.92 23.60
CA GLN A 344 -2.70 7.01 23.85
C GLN A 344 -2.27 7.83 25.08
N LYS A 345 -3.08 8.80 25.53
CA LYS A 345 -2.81 9.59 26.75
C LYS A 345 -3.35 8.96 28.04
N HIS A 346 -4.22 7.96 27.93
CA HIS A 346 -5.03 7.39 29.03
C HIS A 346 -4.86 5.86 29.20
N TRP A 347 -4.18 5.18 28.27
CA TRP A 347 -3.86 3.74 28.35
C TRP A 347 -3.02 3.34 29.57
N ARG A 348 -2.14 4.24 30.02
CA ARG A 348 -1.24 3.95 31.15
C ARG A 348 -2.01 3.85 32.48
N ASP A 349 -3.07 4.64 32.63
CA ASP A 349 -3.75 4.85 33.91
C ASP A 349 -5.12 4.15 34.03
N ASN A 350 -5.75 3.73 32.93
CA ASN A 350 -7.11 3.15 32.98
C ASN A 350 -7.12 1.61 33.01
N MET A 351 -7.31 1.06 34.21
CA MET A 351 -7.47 -0.38 34.48
C MET A 351 -8.62 -1.01 33.66
N LEU A 352 -9.73 -0.29 33.48
CA LEU A 352 -10.90 -0.78 32.74
C LEU A 352 -10.61 -1.06 31.26
N LEU A 353 -9.79 -0.24 30.59
CA LEU A 353 -9.41 -0.49 29.19
C LEU A 353 -8.54 -1.73 29.08
N LYS A 354 -7.59 -1.92 30.02
CA LYS A 354 -6.74 -3.10 30.05
C LYS A 354 -7.59 -4.36 30.22
N LEU A 355 -8.53 -4.34 31.17
CA LEU A 355 -9.44 -5.46 31.41
C LEU A 355 -10.30 -5.79 30.19
N LEU A 356 -10.94 -4.78 29.57
CA LEU A 356 -11.78 -4.99 28.38
C LEU A 356 -10.98 -5.53 27.19
N ASN A 357 -9.74 -5.08 26.99
CA ASN A 357 -8.87 -5.62 25.93
C ASN A 357 -8.44 -7.06 26.19
N VAL A 358 -8.04 -7.38 27.43
CA VAL A 358 -7.69 -8.76 27.81
C VAL A 358 -8.90 -9.67 27.64
N LEU A 359 -10.08 -9.22 28.07
CA LEU A 359 -11.33 -9.96 27.89
C LEU A 359 -11.67 -10.16 26.41
N LEU A 360 -11.60 -9.11 25.59
CA LEU A 360 -11.85 -9.17 24.15
C LEU A 360 -10.86 -10.11 23.44
N ALA A 361 -9.58 -10.08 23.81
CA ALA A 361 -8.57 -10.98 23.29
C ALA A 361 -8.87 -12.44 23.66
N LEU A 362 -9.23 -12.71 24.91
CA LEU A 362 -9.59 -14.06 25.38
C LEU A 362 -10.85 -14.57 24.68
N LEU A 363 -11.90 -13.74 24.57
CA LEU A 363 -13.10 -14.03 23.79
C LEU A 363 -12.77 -14.36 22.34
N THR A 364 -11.86 -13.59 21.71
CA THR A 364 -11.42 -13.84 20.34
C THR A 364 -10.69 -15.17 20.21
N LEU A 365 -9.82 -15.52 21.16
CA LEU A 365 -9.11 -16.81 21.18
C LEU A 365 -10.09 -17.99 21.32
N VAL A 366 -11.13 -17.84 22.15
CA VAL A 366 -12.20 -18.83 22.23
C VAL A 366 -12.88 -18.94 20.86
N LEU A 367 -13.32 -17.83 20.24
CA LEU A 367 -13.91 -17.83 18.90
C LEU A 367 -13.02 -18.50 17.85
N ILE A 368 -11.71 -18.25 17.87
CA ILE A 368 -10.76 -18.92 16.96
C ILE A 368 -10.75 -20.43 17.20
N THR A 369 -10.70 -20.85 18.46
CA THR A 369 -10.77 -22.26 18.85
C THR A 369 -12.06 -22.92 18.36
N THR A 370 -13.19 -22.20 18.42
CA THR A 370 -14.47 -22.69 17.91
C THR A 370 -14.42 -23.01 16.43
N ALA A 371 -13.91 -22.09 15.61
CA ALA A 371 -13.82 -22.27 14.17
C ALA A 371 -12.79 -23.34 13.81
N PHE A 372 -11.71 -23.44 14.58
CA PHE A 372 -10.70 -24.48 14.42
C PHE A 372 -11.30 -25.87 14.66
N SER A 373 -12.13 -26.05 15.69
CA SER A 373 -12.85 -27.31 15.95
C SER A 373 -13.78 -27.68 14.78
N LYS A 374 -14.53 -26.71 14.22
CA LYS A 374 -15.36 -26.95 13.03
C LYS A 374 -14.52 -27.37 11.81
N MET A 375 -13.33 -26.78 11.62
CA MET A 375 -12.41 -27.19 10.56
C MET A 375 -11.80 -28.57 10.80
N ALA A 376 -11.52 -28.94 12.06
CA ALA A 376 -11.03 -30.27 12.42
C ALA A 376 -12.07 -31.35 12.08
N LEU A 377 -13.36 -31.13 12.36
CA LEU A 377 -14.44 -32.00 11.90
C LEU A 377 -14.48 -32.15 10.37
N TYR A 378 -14.32 -31.03 9.66
CA TYR A 378 -14.32 -31.05 8.20
C TYR A 378 -13.12 -31.82 7.62
N ILE A 379 -11.96 -31.75 8.27
CA ILE A 379 -10.78 -32.57 7.94
C ILE A 379 -11.03 -34.04 8.29
N GLY A 380 -11.63 -34.32 9.44
CA GLY A 380 -11.97 -35.69 9.86
C GLY A 380 -12.90 -36.40 8.87
N ALA A 381 -13.92 -35.69 8.37
CA ALA A 381 -14.91 -36.28 7.46
C ALA A 381 -14.41 -36.46 6.01
N TYR A 382 -13.50 -35.61 5.52
CA TYR A 382 -13.14 -35.59 4.10
C TYR A 382 -11.63 -35.64 3.82
N GLY A 383 -10.79 -35.80 4.84
CA GLY A 383 -9.32 -35.81 4.75
C GLY A 383 -8.66 -34.43 4.71
N LEU A 384 -7.33 -34.39 4.67
CA LEU A 384 -6.56 -33.15 4.59
C LEU A 384 -6.45 -32.67 3.14
N SER A 385 -6.67 -31.37 2.89
CA SER A 385 -6.44 -30.73 1.60
C SER A 385 -6.00 -29.28 1.79
N MET A 386 -5.38 -28.68 0.77
CA MET A 386 -4.90 -27.29 0.85
C MET A 386 -6.02 -26.29 1.18
N ARG A 387 -7.25 -26.55 0.73
CA ARG A 387 -8.45 -25.74 1.01
C ARG A 387 -8.90 -25.79 2.48
N ARG A 388 -8.46 -26.80 3.25
CA ARG A 388 -8.75 -26.98 4.68
C ARG A 388 -7.57 -26.57 5.55
N LEU A 389 -6.35 -26.82 5.07
CA LEU A 389 -5.11 -26.45 5.76
C LEU A 389 -4.89 -24.93 5.80
N LEU A 390 -5.12 -24.21 4.69
CA LEU A 390 -4.93 -22.75 4.63
C LEU A 390 -5.74 -21.99 5.68
N PRO A 391 -7.06 -22.24 5.85
CA PRO A 391 -7.83 -21.68 6.96
C PRO A 391 -7.26 -21.96 8.35
N CYS A 392 -6.78 -23.17 8.61
CA CYS A 392 -6.16 -23.54 9.90
C CYS A 392 -4.89 -22.73 10.17
N VAL A 393 -4.00 -22.63 9.18
CA VAL A 393 -2.77 -21.82 9.28
C VAL A 393 -3.11 -20.35 9.48
N PHE A 394 -4.11 -19.82 8.76
CA PHE A 394 -4.56 -18.44 8.93
C PHE A 394 -5.11 -18.18 10.34
N MET A 395 -5.91 -19.09 10.88
CA MET A 395 -6.41 -18.99 12.25
C MET A 395 -5.29 -19.00 13.30
N ILE A 396 -4.23 -19.80 13.09
CA ILE A 396 -3.05 -19.81 13.95
C ILE A 396 -2.30 -18.47 13.89
N PHE A 397 -2.22 -17.81 12.72
CA PHE A 397 -1.61 -16.47 12.62
C PHE A 397 -2.45 -15.35 13.23
N MET A 398 -3.77 -15.53 13.34
CA MET A 398 -4.65 -14.55 13.98
C MET A 398 -4.67 -14.67 15.51
N ALA A 399 -4.47 -15.87 16.04
CA ALA A 399 -4.36 -16.14 17.47
C ALA A 399 -3.03 -15.63 18.02
#